data_AF-A0A2L0F5S7-F1
#
_entry.id   AF-A0A2L0F5S7-F1
#
_cell.length_a   1.000
_cell.length_b   1.000
_cell.length_c   1.000
_cell.angle_alpha   90.00
_cell.angle_beta   90.00
_cell.angle_gamma   90.00
#
_symmetry.space_group_name_H-M   'P 1'
#
loop_
_entity.id
_entity.type
_entity.pdbx_description
1 polymer ?
#
loop_
_entity_poly.entity_id
_entity_poly.type
_entity_poly.pdbx_seq_one_letter_code
_entity_poly.pdbx_strand_id
1 'polypeptide(L)'
;MRNLTIGGLKLALRDLLDERADELRLSATGRLYEPRLRSKQKEIEAIPDAAGTQAPLARELSEADVRHDGIGAAIFFLCKAIEAHPSVAREIKAAAAAAQQAFVPKLDVLRAPYADEASAALDNRPELTRLKAELKAVATPGGGSLHEWVKAFVSAGDEIDKLLRRRATLLATGENAAATGPLRGAVVGLLGRFREALRDEIQEEGSRLPADHEARLFAYIDKLNADRERGGRGRAVPAPTPAPGAPAAPAPGAPTAPGQPTAPVEPAPEEPVVVSDPDL
;
A
#
# COMPACT_ATOMS: atom_id res chain seq x y z
N MET A 1 17.74 15.26 -3.13
CA MET A 1 18.28 14.25 -4.08
C MET A 1 18.48 12.84 -3.50
N ARG A 2 18.59 12.60 -2.18
CA ARG A 2 18.87 11.25 -1.62
C ARG A 2 17.80 10.18 -1.95
N ASN A 3 16.57 10.61 -2.25
CA ASN A 3 15.38 9.77 -2.46
C ASN A 3 15.11 9.40 -3.94
N LEU A 4 16.00 9.81 -4.85
CA LEU A 4 15.98 9.39 -6.25
C LEU A 4 16.44 7.93 -6.38
N THR A 5 15.78 7.19 -7.28
CA THR A 5 16.14 5.81 -7.66
C THR A 5 16.52 5.75 -9.14
N ILE A 6 17.04 4.61 -9.61
CA ILE A 6 17.45 4.41 -11.01
C ILE A 6 16.41 4.91 -12.01
N GLY A 7 15.14 4.50 -11.92
CA GLY A 7 14.08 5.02 -12.80
C GLY A 7 13.86 6.54 -12.71
N GLY A 8 14.00 7.13 -11.51
CA GLY A 8 13.95 8.59 -11.34
C GLY A 8 15.17 9.31 -11.90
N LEU A 9 16.36 8.69 -11.82
CA LEU A 9 17.60 9.18 -12.40
C LEU A 9 17.59 9.08 -13.94
N LYS A 10 16.96 8.03 -14.52
CA LYS A 10 16.75 7.89 -15.97
C LYS A 10 15.93 9.07 -16.51
N LEU A 11 14.85 9.45 -15.82
CA LEU A 11 14.04 10.63 -16.16
C LEU A 11 14.79 11.95 -15.94
N ALA A 12 15.46 12.10 -14.80
CA ALA A 12 16.23 13.31 -14.47
C ALA A 12 17.39 13.57 -15.44
N LEU A 13 18.13 12.53 -15.84
CA LEU A 13 19.24 12.66 -16.78
C LEU A 13 18.75 12.94 -18.21
N ARG A 14 17.61 12.38 -18.64
CA ARG A 14 17.01 12.72 -19.94
C ARG A 14 16.58 14.20 -20.00
N ASP A 15 15.85 14.69 -18.99
CA ASP A 15 15.48 16.12 -18.92
C ASP A 15 16.73 17.02 -18.94
N LEU A 16 17.73 16.72 -18.11
CA LEU A 16 18.93 17.53 -17.98
C LEU A 16 19.84 17.52 -19.23
N LEU A 17 20.01 16.35 -19.86
CA LEU A 17 21.01 16.15 -20.92
C LEU A 17 20.41 16.26 -22.32
N ASP A 18 19.11 16.04 -22.49
CA ASP A 18 18.48 16.01 -23.81
C ASP A 18 17.52 17.21 -23.98
N GLU A 19 16.56 17.41 -23.06
CA GLU A 19 15.60 18.54 -23.14
C GLU A 19 16.24 19.90 -22.76
N ARG A 20 17.13 19.90 -21.75
CA ARG A 20 17.84 21.10 -21.25
C ARG A 20 19.29 21.19 -21.69
N ALA A 21 19.67 20.44 -22.72
CA ALA A 21 21.06 20.33 -23.19
C ALA A 21 21.73 21.71 -23.43
N ASP A 22 20.97 22.66 -23.98
CA ASP A 22 21.51 23.99 -24.29
C ASP A 22 21.53 24.93 -23.07
N GLU A 23 20.55 24.84 -22.16
CA GLU A 23 20.59 25.56 -20.87
C GLU A 23 21.79 25.06 -20.04
N LEU A 24 22.02 23.75 -19.98
CA LEU A 24 23.19 23.13 -19.33
C LEU A 24 24.51 23.72 -19.87
N ARG A 25 24.63 23.88 -21.19
CA ARG A 25 25.87 24.32 -21.86
C ARG A 25 26.18 25.81 -21.73
N LEU A 26 25.25 26.63 -21.23
CA LEU A 26 25.52 28.04 -20.94
C LEU A 26 26.66 28.19 -19.90
N SER A 27 26.69 27.29 -18.92
CA SER A 27 27.75 27.22 -17.90
C SER A 27 29.02 26.51 -18.41
N ALA A 28 30.18 26.88 -17.89
CA ALA A 28 31.43 26.15 -18.06
C ALA A 28 31.37 24.81 -17.30
N THR A 29 30.80 24.81 -16.09
CA THR A 29 30.61 23.62 -15.27
C THR A 29 29.68 22.61 -15.94
N GLY A 30 28.58 23.05 -16.54
CA GLY A 30 27.67 22.17 -17.27
C GLY A 30 28.35 21.44 -18.43
N ARG A 31 29.17 22.16 -19.22
CA ARG A 31 30.01 21.57 -20.28
C ARG A 31 31.06 20.59 -19.74
N LEU A 32 31.63 20.86 -18.57
CA LEU A 32 32.59 19.97 -17.90
C LEU A 32 31.92 18.65 -17.39
N TYR A 33 30.68 18.73 -16.90
CA TYR A 33 29.97 17.60 -16.33
C TYR A 33 29.13 16.81 -17.34
N GLU A 34 28.68 17.41 -18.46
CA GLU A 34 27.85 16.76 -19.48
C GLU A 34 28.40 15.38 -19.94
N PRO A 35 29.70 15.22 -20.31
CA PRO A 35 30.21 13.92 -20.78
C PRO A 35 30.16 12.84 -19.69
N ARG A 36 30.40 13.23 -18.43
CA ARG A 36 30.36 12.32 -17.26
C ARG A 36 28.93 11.88 -16.97
N LEU A 37 27.98 12.81 -17.05
CA LEU A 37 26.56 12.54 -16.87
C LEU A 37 26.01 11.66 -18.00
N ARG A 38 26.39 11.90 -19.27
CA ARG A 38 26.03 11.02 -20.41
C ARG A 38 26.61 9.61 -20.31
N SER A 39 27.83 9.44 -19.79
CA SER A 39 28.37 8.10 -19.50
C SER A 39 27.46 7.36 -18.52
N LYS A 40 27.03 8.04 -17.45
CA LYS A 40 26.15 7.45 -16.44
C LYS A 40 24.70 7.24 -16.91
N GLN A 41 24.21 8.07 -17.83
CA GLN A 41 22.93 7.85 -18.52
C GLN A 41 22.95 6.50 -19.27
N LYS A 42 24.02 6.24 -20.05
CA LYS A 42 24.19 4.96 -20.77
C LYS A 42 24.27 3.75 -19.83
N GLU A 43 25.01 3.87 -18.72
CA GLU A 43 25.06 2.82 -17.69
C GLU A 43 23.69 2.54 -17.06
N ILE A 44 22.83 3.56 -16.89
CA ILE A 44 21.46 3.42 -16.41
C ILE A 44 20.53 2.83 -17.48
N GLU A 45 20.70 3.20 -18.75
CA GLU A 45 19.88 2.71 -19.86
C GLU A 45 20.16 1.25 -20.22
N ALA A 46 21.35 0.74 -19.93
CA ALA A 46 21.71 -0.67 -20.07
C ALA A 46 21.08 -1.60 -19.01
N ILE A 47 20.44 -1.05 -17.96
CA ILE A 47 19.77 -1.84 -16.92
C ILE A 47 18.45 -2.40 -17.48
N PRO A 48 18.21 -3.72 -17.45
CA PRO A 48 16.94 -4.31 -17.85
C PRO A 48 15.76 -3.71 -17.07
N ASP A 49 14.66 -3.35 -17.72
CA ASP A 49 13.59 -2.52 -17.12
C ASP A 49 12.97 -3.12 -15.84
N ALA A 50 12.98 -4.45 -15.69
CA ALA A 50 12.56 -5.16 -14.47
C ALA A 50 13.38 -4.77 -13.22
N ALA A 51 14.61 -4.29 -13.38
CA ALA A 51 15.47 -3.79 -12.31
C ALA A 51 15.48 -2.25 -12.19
N GLY A 52 15.02 -1.52 -13.21
CA GLY A 52 14.89 -0.06 -13.19
C GLY A 52 13.62 0.44 -12.50
N THR A 53 12.56 -0.38 -12.49
CA THR A 53 11.25 -0.06 -11.90
C THR A 53 11.19 -0.40 -10.41
N GLN A 54 10.78 0.57 -9.58
CA GLN A 54 10.77 0.41 -8.12
C GLN A 54 9.68 -0.53 -7.56
N ALA A 55 8.81 -1.03 -8.43
CA ALA A 55 7.81 -2.03 -8.12
C ALA A 55 7.67 -2.94 -9.34
N PRO A 56 8.50 -3.99 -9.46
CA PRO A 56 8.32 -5.00 -10.49
C PRO A 56 6.92 -5.56 -10.43
N LEU A 57 6.30 -5.77 -11.60
CA LEU A 57 4.94 -6.30 -11.74
C LEU A 57 3.82 -5.39 -11.17
N ALA A 58 4.06 -4.09 -10.95
CA ALA A 58 3.05 -3.19 -10.41
C ALA A 58 1.79 -3.04 -11.29
N ARG A 59 1.97 -2.99 -12.62
CA ARG A 59 0.87 -2.90 -13.58
C ARG A 59 0.09 -4.22 -13.59
N GLU A 60 0.81 -5.33 -13.66
CA GLU A 60 0.26 -6.69 -13.69
C GLU A 60 -0.54 -7.00 -12.41
N LEU A 61 -0.03 -6.57 -11.24
CA LEU A 61 -0.74 -6.63 -9.96
C LEU A 61 -2.03 -5.79 -10.01
N SER A 62 -1.94 -4.51 -10.43
CA SER A 62 -3.12 -3.63 -10.53
C SER A 62 -4.16 -4.12 -11.56
N GLU A 63 -3.74 -4.80 -12.62
CA GLU A 63 -4.65 -5.43 -13.58
C GLU A 63 -5.31 -6.70 -13.03
N ALA A 64 -4.64 -7.45 -12.15
CA ALA A 64 -5.22 -8.61 -11.46
C ALA A 64 -6.22 -8.20 -10.38
N ASP A 65 -5.83 -7.20 -9.57
CA ASP A 65 -6.61 -6.44 -8.58
C ASP A 65 -7.94 -5.92 -9.17
N VAL A 66 -7.89 -5.12 -10.26
CA VAL A 66 -9.11 -4.64 -10.94
C VAL A 66 -10.04 -5.76 -11.41
N ARG A 67 -9.50 -6.93 -11.81
CA ARG A 67 -10.33 -8.09 -12.17
C ARG A 67 -10.93 -8.76 -10.93
N HIS A 68 -10.16 -8.93 -9.87
CA HIS A 68 -10.59 -9.47 -8.59
C HIS A 68 -11.76 -8.65 -8.03
N ASP A 69 -11.57 -7.34 -7.88
CA ASP A 69 -12.58 -6.41 -7.35
C ASP A 69 -13.82 -6.33 -8.24
N GLY A 70 -13.64 -6.25 -9.56
CA GLY A 70 -14.75 -6.19 -10.52
C GLY A 70 -15.66 -7.42 -10.43
N ILE A 71 -15.08 -8.61 -10.29
CA ILE A 71 -15.84 -9.85 -10.14
C ILE A 71 -16.45 -9.94 -8.72
N GLY A 72 -15.69 -9.59 -7.68
CA GLY A 72 -16.18 -9.59 -6.30
C GLY A 72 -17.37 -8.65 -6.09
N ALA A 73 -17.33 -7.44 -6.68
CA ALA A 73 -18.44 -6.50 -6.64
C ALA A 73 -19.66 -7.03 -7.39
N ALA A 74 -19.46 -7.66 -8.56
CA ALA A 74 -20.53 -8.30 -9.31
C ALA A 74 -21.21 -9.43 -8.52
N ILE A 75 -20.43 -10.27 -7.82
CA ILE A 75 -20.94 -11.29 -6.89
C ILE A 75 -21.79 -10.65 -5.79
N PHE A 76 -21.26 -9.63 -5.10
CA PHE A 76 -21.97 -8.95 -4.01
C PHE A 76 -23.31 -8.38 -4.45
N PHE A 77 -23.34 -7.62 -5.55
CA PHE A 77 -24.57 -6.99 -6.03
C PHE A 77 -25.57 -8.00 -6.60
N LEU A 78 -25.13 -9.07 -7.25
CA LEU A 78 -26.02 -10.14 -7.71
C LEU A 78 -26.69 -10.85 -6.52
N CYS A 79 -25.92 -11.18 -5.47
CA CYS A 79 -26.50 -11.80 -4.28
C CYS A 79 -27.51 -10.89 -3.59
N LYS A 80 -27.23 -9.57 -3.47
CA LYS A 80 -28.18 -8.60 -2.91
C LYS A 80 -29.44 -8.41 -3.76
N ALA A 81 -29.32 -8.43 -5.09
CA ALA A 81 -30.48 -8.40 -5.97
C ALA A 81 -31.38 -9.64 -5.80
N ILE A 82 -30.78 -10.83 -5.71
CA ILE A 82 -31.48 -12.10 -5.46
C ILE A 82 -32.20 -12.10 -4.11
N GLU A 83 -31.52 -11.66 -3.05
CA GLU A 83 -32.09 -11.57 -1.69
C GLU A 83 -33.32 -10.67 -1.65
N ALA A 84 -33.24 -9.49 -2.27
CA ALA A 84 -34.32 -8.51 -2.33
C ALA A 84 -35.49 -8.91 -3.26
N HIS A 85 -35.27 -9.70 -4.32
CA HIS A 85 -36.28 -9.97 -5.32
C HIS A 85 -37.47 -10.79 -4.76
N PRO A 86 -38.72 -10.33 -4.82
CA PRO A 86 -39.84 -10.97 -4.11
C PRO A 86 -40.16 -12.38 -4.62
N SER A 87 -40.00 -12.63 -5.93
CA SER A 87 -40.41 -13.88 -6.59
C SER A 87 -39.29 -14.94 -6.72
N VAL A 88 -38.09 -14.71 -6.17
CA VAL A 88 -37.01 -15.72 -6.23
C VAL A 88 -37.21 -16.76 -5.12
N ALA A 89 -37.08 -18.04 -5.48
CA ALA A 89 -37.23 -19.18 -4.58
C ALA A 89 -36.30 -19.08 -3.34
N ARG A 90 -36.78 -19.57 -2.20
CA ARG A 90 -36.10 -19.43 -0.89
C ARG A 90 -34.72 -20.08 -0.89
N GLU A 91 -34.58 -21.19 -1.61
CA GLU A 91 -33.37 -21.99 -1.75
C GLU A 91 -32.29 -21.20 -2.51
N ILE A 92 -32.69 -20.49 -3.57
CA ILE A 92 -31.81 -19.61 -4.36
C ILE A 92 -31.39 -18.39 -3.53
N LYS A 93 -32.28 -17.84 -2.70
CA LYS A 93 -31.92 -16.77 -1.74
C LYS A 93 -30.92 -17.25 -0.68
N ALA A 94 -31.13 -18.44 -0.13
CA ALA A 94 -30.22 -19.05 0.83
C ALA A 94 -28.83 -19.33 0.21
N ALA A 95 -28.79 -19.84 -1.02
CA ALA A 95 -27.56 -20.04 -1.78
C ALA A 95 -26.80 -18.73 -2.03
N ALA A 96 -27.51 -17.67 -2.44
CA ALA A 96 -26.92 -16.35 -2.65
C ALA A 96 -26.41 -15.70 -1.35
N ALA A 97 -27.15 -15.82 -0.25
CA ALA A 97 -26.72 -15.33 1.06
C ALA A 97 -25.47 -16.07 1.57
N ALA A 98 -25.44 -17.39 1.47
CA ALA A 98 -24.28 -18.20 1.84
C ALA A 98 -23.04 -17.85 0.98
N ALA A 99 -23.23 -17.68 -0.33
CA ALA A 99 -22.17 -17.24 -1.25
C ALA A 99 -21.65 -15.84 -0.92
N GLN A 100 -22.53 -14.87 -0.64
CA GLN A 100 -22.12 -13.54 -0.22
C GLN A 100 -21.31 -13.61 1.09
N GLN A 101 -21.82 -14.32 2.10
CA GLN A 101 -21.18 -14.40 3.41
C GLN A 101 -19.80 -15.07 3.35
N ALA A 102 -19.63 -16.10 2.52
CA ALA A 102 -18.36 -16.80 2.35
C ALA A 102 -17.32 -15.97 1.58
N PHE A 103 -17.68 -15.45 0.40
CA PHE A 103 -16.68 -14.90 -0.54
C PHE A 103 -16.55 -13.38 -0.50
N VAL A 104 -17.64 -12.64 -0.30
CA VAL A 104 -17.66 -11.17 -0.34
C VAL A 104 -18.65 -10.62 0.70
N PRO A 105 -18.40 -10.78 2.02
CA PRO A 105 -19.38 -10.43 3.04
C PRO A 105 -19.76 -8.94 3.04
N LYS A 106 -18.81 -8.07 2.68
CA LYS A 106 -18.96 -6.61 2.51
C LYS A 106 -18.02 -6.13 1.40
N LEU A 107 -18.36 -5.02 0.73
CA LEU A 107 -17.51 -4.47 -0.35
C LEU A 107 -16.12 -4.02 0.12
N ASP A 108 -15.94 -3.66 1.40
CA ASP A 108 -14.64 -3.22 1.92
C ASP A 108 -13.55 -4.31 1.86
N VAL A 109 -13.90 -5.59 1.69
CA VAL A 109 -12.89 -6.65 1.53
C VAL A 109 -12.22 -6.61 0.15
N LEU A 110 -12.86 -5.97 -0.83
CA LEU A 110 -12.38 -5.75 -2.22
C LEU A 110 -11.55 -4.46 -2.32
N ARG A 111 -10.82 -4.15 -1.24
CA ARG A 111 -9.87 -3.03 -1.11
C ARG A 111 -8.75 -3.41 -0.14
N ALA A 112 -8.59 -4.70 0.10
CA ALA A 112 -7.62 -5.19 1.05
C ALA A 112 -6.21 -5.09 0.44
N PRO A 113 -5.15 -5.05 1.26
CA PRO A 113 -3.81 -5.25 0.74
C PRO A 113 -3.71 -6.55 -0.07
N TYR A 114 -3.01 -6.52 -1.21
CA TYR A 114 -2.86 -7.68 -2.10
C TYR A 114 -2.44 -9.00 -1.43
N ALA A 115 -1.71 -8.93 -0.31
CA ALA A 115 -1.32 -10.11 0.48
C ALA A 115 -2.51 -10.73 1.23
N ASP A 116 -3.44 -9.90 1.72
CA ASP A 116 -4.63 -10.32 2.44
C ASP A 116 -5.67 -10.90 1.47
N GLU A 117 -5.79 -10.34 0.27
CA GLU A 117 -6.61 -10.89 -0.83
C GLU A 117 -6.08 -12.25 -1.32
N ALA A 118 -4.76 -12.35 -1.51
CA ALA A 118 -4.09 -13.60 -1.83
C ALA A 118 -4.31 -14.66 -0.73
N SER A 119 -4.28 -14.28 0.55
CA SER A 119 -4.59 -15.18 1.66
C SER A 119 -6.05 -15.63 1.64
N ALA A 120 -6.99 -14.68 1.51
CA ALA A 120 -8.41 -14.97 1.45
C ALA A 120 -8.77 -15.88 0.26
N ALA A 121 -8.08 -15.77 -0.87
CA ALA A 121 -8.25 -16.68 -1.99
C ALA A 121 -7.88 -18.14 -1.64
N LEU A 122 -6.85 -18.36 -0.83
CA LEU A 122 -6.49 -19.70 -0.33
C LEU A 122 -7.57 -20.23 0.62
N ASP A 123 -8.02 -19.41 1.56
CA ASP A 123 -9.06 -19.76 2.55
C ASP A 123 -10.44 -20.01 1.91
N ASN A 124 -10.70 -19.41 0.75
CA ASN A 124 -11.94 -19.57 -0.01
C ASN A 124 -11.99 -20.86 -0.88
N ARG A 125 -10.87 -21.57 -1.09
CA ARG A 125 -10.85 -22.79 -1.93
C ARG A 125 -11.67 -23.96 -1.35
N PRO A 126 -11.61 -24.28 -0.04
CA PRO A 126 -12.52 -25.24 0.57
C PRO A 126 -13.99 -24.84 0.42
N GLU A 127 -14.31 -23.56 0.63
CA GLU A 127 -15.68 -23.05 0.53
C GLU A 127 -16.25 -23.11 -0.90
N LEU A 128 -15.44 -22.79 -1.92
CA LEU A 128 -15.82 -22.98 -3.33
C LEU A 128 -16.12 -24.45 -3.66
N THR A 129 -15.43 -25.38 -2.99
CA THR A 129 -15.69 -26.82 -3.14
C THR A 129 -16.95 -27.24 -2.40
N ARG A 130 -17.14 -26.74 -1.17
CA ARG A 130 -18.28 -27.03 -0.28
C ARG A 130 -19.60 -26.53 -0.86
N LEU A 131 -19.64 -25.26 -1.31
CA LEU A 131 -20.85 -24.57 -1.81
C LEU A 131 -21.11 -24.81 -3.32
N LYS A 132 -20.40 -25.75 -3.95
CA LYS A 132 -20.40 -25.93 -5.41
C LYS A 132 -21.78 -26.23 -6.00
N ALA A 133 -22.66 -26.89 -5.26
CA ALA A 133 -24.00 -27.22 -5.73
C ALA A 133 -24.93 -25.99 -5.69
N GLU A 134 -24.92 -25.28 -4.55
CA GLU A 134 -25.68 -24.05 -4.31
C GLU A 134 -25.26 -22.94 -5.30
N LEU A 135 -23.96 -22.74 -5.48
CA LEU A 135 -23.39 -21.78 -6.42
C LEU A 135 -23.74 -22.09 -7.89
N LYS A 136 -24.03 -23.35 -8.23
CA LYS A 136 -24.47 -23.74 -9.57
C LYS A 136 -25.97 -23.55 -9.81
N ALA A 137 -26.78 -23.54 -8.76
CA ALA A 137 -28.22 -23.30 -8.86
C ALA A 137 -28.53 -21.82 -9.15
N VAL A 138 -27.62 -20.91 -8.80
CA VAL A 138 -27.75 -19.47 -9.09
C VAL A 138 -27.22 -19.17 -10.50
N ALA A 139 -28.11 -18.81 -11.41
CA ALA A 139 -27.76 -18.34 -12.76
C ALA A 139 -27.18 -16.91 -12.73
N THR A 140 -26.24 -16.61 -13.63
CA THR A 140 -25.65 -15.27 -13.79
C THR A 140 -26.07 -14.61 -15.10
N PRO A 141 -26.12 -13.26 -15.15
CA PRO A 141 -26.21 -12.52 -16.41
C PRO A 141 -25.12 -12.96 -17.39
N GLY A 142 -25.49 -13.20 -18.66
CA GLY A 142 -24.59 -13.71 -19.70
C GLY A 142 -24.60 -15.22 -19.89
N GLY A 143 -25.41 -15.98 -19.14
CA GLY A 143 -25.68 -17.40 -19.41
C GLY A 143 -24.75 -18.40 -18.71
N GLY A 144 -24.21 -18.02 -17.54
CA GLY A 144 -23.40 -18.89 -16.69
C GLY A 144 -24.03 -19.12 -15.31
N SER A 145 -23.17 -19.48 -14.35
CA SER A 145 -23.53 -19.72 -12.95
C SER A 145 -22.68 -18.90 -11.97
N LEU A 146 -23.18 -18.65 -10.77
CA LEU A 146 -22.45 -17.95 -9.71
C LEU A 146 -21.16 -18.70 -9.32
N HIS A 147 -21.14 -20.03 -9.42
CA HIS A 147 -19.95 -20.86 -9.28
C HIS A 147 -18.81 -20.44 -10.22
N GLU A 148 -19.10 -20.04 -11.46
CA GLU A 148 -18.07 -19.62 -12.41
C GLU A 148 -17.51 -18.24 -12.06
N TRP A 149 -18.35 -17.33 -11.60
CA TRP A 149 -17.93 -16.02 -11.10
C TRP A 149 -17.08 -16.15 -9.84
N VAL A 150 -17.52 -16.92 -8.83
CA VAL A 150 -16.75 -17.17 -7.60
C VAL A 150 -15.44 -17.90 -7.91
N LYS A 151 -15.44 -18.88 -8.82
CA LYS A 151 -14.20 -19.53 -9.28
C LYS A 151 -13.25 -18.53 -9.92
N ALA A 152 -13.75 -17.61 -10.76
CA ALA A 152 -12.93 -16.58 -11.39
C ALA A 152 -12.38 -15.57 -10.37
N PHE A 153 -13.18 -15.19 -9.35
CA PHE A 153 -12.76 -14.35 -8.22
C PHE A 153 -11.59 -14.97 -7.44
N VAL A 154 -11.76 -16.22 -6.96
CA VAL A 154 -10.70 -16.96 -6.27
C VAL A 154 -9.45 -17.14 -7.16
N SER A 155 -9.64 -17.42 -8.45
CA SER A 155 -8.54 -17.55 -9.41
C SER A 155 -7.79 -16.24 -9.67
N ALA A 156 -8.44 -15.08 -9.48
CA ALA A 156 -7.81 -13.78 -9.60
C ALA A 156 -6.92 -13.49 -8.38
N GLY A 157 -7.39 -13.80 -7.16
CA GLY A 157 -6.57 -13.72 -5.95
C GLY A 157 -5.37 -14.69 -5.96
N ASP A 158 -5.55 -15.89 -6.52
CA ASP A 158 -4.43 -16.82 -6.80
C ASP A 158 -3.38 -16.23 -7.77
N GLU A 159 -3.80 -15.41 -8.73
CA GLU A 159 -2.88 -14.73 -9.65
C GLU A 159 -2.15 -13.58 -8.95
N ILE A 160 -2.81 -12.87 -8.03
CA ILE A 160 -2.17 -11.89 -7.15
C ILE A 160 -1.07 -12.57 -6.30
N ASP A 161 -1.32 -13.73 -5.68
CA ASP A 161 -0.28 -14.50 -4.96
C ASP A 161 0.93 -14.84 -5.86
N LYS A 162 0.69 -15.36 -7.07
CA LYS A 162 1.78 -15.66 -8.03
C LYS A 162 2.59 -14.42 -8.39
N LEU A 163 1.93 -13.30 -8.64
CA LEU A 163 2.58 -12.03 -8.98
C LEU A 163 3.36 -11.47 -7.78
N LEU A 164 2.84 -11.61 -6.55
CA LEU A 164 3.55 -11.24 -5.31
C LEU A 164 4.79 -12.12 -5.09
N ARG A 165 4.68 -13.45 -5.26
CA ARG A 165 5.83 -14.37 -5.20
C ARG A 165 6.86 -14.04 -6.26
N ARG A 166 6.45 -13.86 -7.52
CA ARG A 166 7.35 -13.51 -8.62
C ARG A 166 8.01 -12.14 -8.39
N ARG A 167 7.30 -11.18 -7.81
CA ARG A 167 7.86 -9.89 -7.40
C ARG A 167 8.86 -10.06 -6.26
N ALA A 168 8.59 -10.89 -5.26
CA ALA A 168 9.54 -11.22 -4.20
C ALA A 168 10.80 -11.90 -4.76
N THR A 169 10.66 -12.84 -5.70
CA THR A 169 11.79 -13.43 -6.44
C THR A 169 12.56 -12.37 -7.21
N LEU A 170 11.91 -11.50 -8.00
CA LEU A 170 12.60 -10.44 -8.76
C LEU A 170 13.33 -9.44 -7.86
N LEU A 171 12.86 -9.22 -6.62
CA LEU A 171 13.54 -8.39 -5.62
C LEU A 171 14.69 -9.15 -4.92
N ALA A 172 14.58 -10.46 -4.71
CA ALA A 172 15.58 -11.28 -4.02
C ALA A 172 16.69 -11.81 -4.93
N THR A 173 16.35 -12.29 -6.13
CA THR A 173 17.27 -12.63 -7.23
C THR A 173 17.66 -11.40 -8.06
N GLY A 174 17.28 -10.21 -7.58
CA GLY A 174 17.76 -8.95 -8.12
C GLY A 174 19.23 -8.77 -7.78
N GLU A 175 20.14 -9.40 -8.53
CA GLU A 175 21.59 -9.11 -8.52
C GLU A 175 21.84 -7.59 -8.73
N ASN A 176 20.88 -6.92 -9.36
CA ASN A 176 20.83 -5.46 -9.52
C ASN A 176 20.56 -4.66 -8.23
N ALA A 177 20.05 -5.22 -7.13
CA ALA A 177 19.94 -4.46 -5.87
C ALA A 177 21.34 -4.12 -5.31
N ALA A 178 22.27 -5.07 -5.40
CA ALA A 178 23.67 -4.89 -5.06
C ALA A 178 24.45 -4.08 -6.11
N ALA A 179 24.20 -4.30 -7.41
CA ALA A 179 24.92 -3.62 -8.49
C ALA A 179 24.43 -2.18 -8.76
N THR A 180 23.13 -1.90 -8.64
CA THR A 180 22.58 -0.56 -8.92
C THR A 180 22.68 0.41 -7.73
N GLY A 181 22.86 -0.09 -6.50
CA GLY A 181 23.12 0.74 -5.32
C GLY A 181 24.35 1.66 -5.50
N PRO A 182 25.54 1.11 -5.83
CA PRO A 182 26.74 1.86 -6.18
C PRO A 182 26.53 2.82 -7.36
N LEU A 183 25.89 2.39 -8.44
CA LEU A 183 25.62 3.24 -9.61
C LEU A 183 24.71 4.43 -9.24
N ARG A 184 23.61 4.19 -8.53
CA ARG A 184 22.71 5.23 -7.99
C ARG A 184 23.48 6.20 -7.10
N GLY A 185 24.32 5.70 -6.21
CA GLY A 185 25.17 6.52 -5.33
C GLY A 185 26.15 7.37 -6.12
N ALA A 186 26.81 6.81 -7.13
CA ALA A 186 27.74 7.51 -8.00
C ALA A 186 27.06 8.62 -8.80
N VAL A 187 25.85 8.39 -9.35
CA VAL A 187 25.10 9.41 -10.10
C VAL A 187 24.56 10.50 -9.19
N VAL A 188 23.97 10.16 -8.03
CA VAL A 188 23.52 11.17 -7.06
C VAL A 188 24.69 12.01 -6.54
N GLY A 189 25.85 11.38 -6.29
CA GLY A 189 27.06 12.10 -5.91
C GLY A 189 27.65 12.97 -7.02
N LEU A 190 27.55 12.54 -8.28
CA LEU A 190 27.97 13.33 -9.45
C LEU A 190 27.06 14.54 -9.66
N LEU A 191 25.73 14.37 -9.56
CA LEU A 191 24.74 15.45 -9.61
C LEU A 191 24.89 16.43 -8.42
N GLY A 192 25.23 15.93 -7.23
CA GLY A 192 25.54 16.75 -6.06
C GLY A 192 26.73 17.69 -6.31
N ARG A 193 27.89 17.13 -6.67
CA ARG A 193 29.10 17.91 -6.98
C ARG A 193 28.92 18.84 -8.19
N PHE A 194 28.12 18.44 -9.19
CA PHE A 194 27.76 19.31 -10.30
C PHE A 194 26.97 20.53 -9.80
N ARG A 195 25.96 20.30 -8.96
CA ARG A 195 25.12 21.37 -8.39
C ARG A 195 25.91 22.34 -7.52
N GLU A 196 26.87 21.82 -6.74
CA GLU A 196 27.77 22.63 -5.91
C GLU A 196 28.68 23.50 -6.81
N ALA A 197 29.43 22.90 -7.74
CA ALA A 197 30.31 23.64 -8.64
C ALA A 197 29.58 24.68 -9.51
N LEU A 198 28.33 24.41 -9.91
CA LEU A 198 27.51 25.37 -10.66
C LEU A 198 27.10 26.58 -9.81
N ARG A 199 26.92 26.41 -8.48
CA ARG A 199 26.67 27.54 -7.57
C ARG A 199 27.91 28.39 -7.39
N ASP A 200 29.08 27.75 -7.29
CA ASP A 200 30.35 28.45 -7.21
C ASP A 200 30.54 29.32 -8.47
N GLU A 201 30.34 28.79 -9.68
CA GLU A 201 30.39 29.54 -10.95
C GLU A 201 29.35 30.69 -11.04
N ILE A 202 28.19 30.56 -10.39
CA ILE A 202 27.18 31.64 -10.31
C ILE A 202 27.61 32.74 -9.31
N GLN A 203 28.39 32.39 -8.29
CA GLN A 203 28.87 33.32 -7.26
C GLN A 203 30.20 33.99 -7.60
N GLU A 204 30.95 33.50 -8.60
CA GLU A 204 32.18 34.13 -9.08
C GLU A 204 31.96 35.56 -9.61
N GLU A 205 32.90 36.46 -9.29
CA GLU A 205 32.85 37.85 -9.71
C GLU A 205 32.95 37.97 -11.25
N GLY A 206 31.96 38.61 -11.86
CA GLY A 206 31.85 38.71 -13.32
C GLY A 206 31.12 37.53 -14.00
N SER A 207 30.52 36.62 -13.23
CA SER A 207 29.66 35.57 -13.79
C SER A 207 28.54 36.15 -14.67
N ARG A 208 28.29 35.49 -15.81
CA ARG A 208 27.25 35.87 -16.78
C ARG A 208 25.97 35.05 -16.62
N LEU A 209 25.93 34.15 -15.65
CA LEU A 209 24.80 33.26 -15.40
C LEU A 209 23.75 33.97 -14.52
N PRO A 210 22.45 33.83 -14.81
CA PRO A 210 21.40 34.29 -13.91
C PRO A 210 21.51 33.63 -12.53
N ALA A 211 21.22 34.37 -11.45
CA ALA A 211 21.30 33.87 -10.08
C ALA A 211 20.38 32.66 -9.79
N ASP A 212 19.30 32.50 -10.57
CA ASP A 212 18.36 31.39 -10.49
C ASP A 212 18.67 30.23 -11.46
N HIS A 213 19.75 30.32 -12.25
CA HIS A 213 20.07 29.36 -13.31
C HIS A 213 20.21 27.91 -12.79
N GLU A 214 20.91 27.71 -11.67
CA GLU A 214 21.00 26.40 -11.02
C GLU A 214 19.61 25.87 -10.63
N ALA A 215 18.79 26.71 -9.99
CA ALA A 215 17.47 26.33 -9.52
C ALA A 215 16.53 25.95 -10.68
N ARG A 216 16.61 26.63 -11.82
CA ARG A 216 15.88 26.25 -13.04
C ARG A 216 16.36 24.92 -13.62
N LEU A 217 17.67 24.74 -13.72
CA LEU A 217 18.30 23.55 -14.30
C LEU A 217 18.03 22.28 -13.45
N PHE A 218 17.97 22.42 -12.12
CA PHE A 218 17.67 21.31 -11.19
C PHE A 218 16.17 21.16 -10.83
N ALA A 219 15.29 22.05 -11.29
CA ALA A 219 13.88 22.09 -10.88
C ALA A 219 13.14 20.75 -11.03
N TYR A 220 13.35 20.03 -12.13
CA TYR A 220 12.73 18.72 -12.35
C TYR A 220 13.31 17.63 -11.46
N ILE A 221 14.63 17.65 -11.22
CA ILE A 221 15.32 16.73 -10.31
C ILE A 221 14.83 16.90 -8.87
N ASP A 222 14.61 18.15 -8.45
CA ASP A 222 14.06 18.47 -7.13
C ASP A 222 12.58 18.08 -7.03
N LYS A 223 11.77 18.33 -8.06
CA LYS A 223 10.38 17.83 -8.13
C LYS A 223 10.32 16.32 -7.96
N LEU A 224 11.12 15.56 -8.71
CA LEU A 224 11.17 14.09 -8.62
C LEU A 224 11.59 13.61 -7.21
N ASN A 225 12.49 14.34 -6.55
CA ASN A 225 12.89 14.04 -5.17
C ASN A 225 11.80 14.38 -4.14
N ALA A 226 11.08 15.50 -4.31
CA ALA A 226 9.98 15.92 -3.44
C ALA A 226 8.74 15.03 -3.58
N ASP A 227 8.39 14.63 -4.81
CA ASP A 227 7.31 13.68 -5.08
C ASP A 227 7.57 12.32 -4.40
N ARG A 228 8.83 11.88 -4.36
CA ARG A 228 9.27 10.68 -3.62
C ARG A 228 9.14 10.82 -2.11
N GLU A 229 9.53 11.96 -1.56
CA GLU A 229 9.40 12.22 -0.11
C GLU A 229 7.94 12.29 0.33
N ARG A 230 7.06 12.84 -0.51
CA ARG A 230 5.61 12.82 -0.28
C ARG A 230 5.02 11.40 -0.39
N GLY A 231 5.38 10.64 -1.43
CA GLY A 231 4.92 9.26 -1.59
C GLY A 231 5.35 8.31 -0.47
N GLY A 232 6.54 8.53 0.11
CA GLY A 232 7.00 7.78 1.28
C GLY A 232 6.25 8.12 2.57
N ARG A 233 5.84 9.39 2.75
CA ARG A 233 5.09 9.84 3.93
C ARG A 233 3.58 9.55 3.82
N GLY A 234 3.00 9.63 2.64
CA GLY A 234 1.57 9.37 2.38
C GLY A 234 1.15 7.90 2.53
N ARG A 235 2.11 6.97 2.73
CA ARG A 235 1.85 5.56 3.06
C ARG A 235 2.02 5.24 4.54
N ALA A 236 2.41 6.22 5.36
CA ALA A 236 2.26 6.09 6.81
C ALA A 236 0.76 6.20 7.12
N VAL A 237 0.18 5.11 7.64
CA VAL A 237 -1.20 5.12 8.15
C VAL A 237 -1.31 6.28 9.14
N PRO A 238 -2.26 7.23 8.98
CA PRO A 238 -2.50 8.22 10.02
C PRO A 238 -2.90 7.45 11.27
N ALA A 239 -2.12 7.57 12.34
CA ALA A 239 -2.46 6.98 13.63
C ALA A 239 -3.88 7.42 13.99
N PRO A 240 -4.75 6.50 14.46
CA PRO A 240 -6.15 6.83 14.69
C PRO A 240 -6.24 7.99 15.66
N THR A 241 -6.82 9.10 15.20
CA THR A 241 -7.12 10.25 16.05
C THR A 241 -7.99 9.75 17.20
N PRO A 242 -7.59 9.93 18.48
CA PRO A 242 -8.43 9.50 19.59
C PRO A 242 -9.76 10.25 19.52
N ALA A 243 -10.86 9.50 19.52
CA ALA A 243 -12.19 10.09 19.43
C ALA A 243 -12.44 11.01 20.63
N PRO A 244 -12.91 12.26 20.43
CA PRO A 244 -13.24 13.15 21.53
C PRO A 244 -14.50 12.65 22.23
N GLY A 245 -14.35 11.96 23.37
CA GLY A 245 -15.51 11.49 24.15
C GLY A 245 -15.28 10.37 25.16
N ALA A 246 -14.10 9.73 25.23
CA ALA A 246 -13.82 8.76 26.29
C ALA A 246 -13.32 9.48 27.56
N PRO A 247 -13.99 9.36 28.73
CA PRO A 247 -13.52 9.94 29.97
C PRO A 247 -12.22 9.28 30.44
N ALA A 248 -11.29 10.08 30.96
CA ALA A 248 -9.98 9.60 31.38
C ALA A 248 -10.08 8.60 32.53
N ALA A 249 -9.46 7.42 32.37
CA ALA A 249 -9.26 6.50 33.49
C ALA A 249 -8.30 7.13 34.52
N PRO A 250 -8.58 7.01 35.83
CA PRO A 250 -7.74 7.61 36.87
C PRO A 250 -6.38 6.90 36.96
N ALA A 251 -5.31 7.68 37.14
CA ALA A 251 -3.95 7.16 37.29
C ALA A 251 -3.75 6.52 38.68
N PRO A 252 -2.95 5.43 38.78
CA PRO A 252 -2.68 4.77 40.06
C PRO A 252 -1.57 5.50 40.85
N GLY A 253 -1.85 5.83 42.11
CA GLY A 253 -0.86 6.43 43.03
C GLY A 253 -1.39 6.58 44.45
N ALA A 254 -1.03 5.65 45.34
CA ALA A 254 -1.21 5.74 46.79
C ALA A 254 0.06 6.37 47.45
N PRO A 255 0.22 6.47 48.80
CA PRO A 255 -0.75 6.28 49.89
C PRO A 255 -0.74 7.41 50.95
N THR A 256 -1.75 7.51 51.84
CA THR A 256 -1.54 8.08 53.19
C THR A 256 -2.60 7.63 54.21
N ALA A 257 -2.12 7.30 55.42
CA ALA A 257 -2.84 7.16 56.69
C ALA A 257 -1.88 7.69 57.80
N PRO A 258 -2.26 7.87 59.08
CA PRO A 258 -3.51 7.52 59.78
C PRO A 258 -4.13 8.64 60.66
N GLY A 259 -5.28 8.39 61.31
CA GLY A 259 -5.81 9.25 62.41
C GLY A 259 -7.28 9.05 62.79
N GLN A 260 -7.54 8.26 63.85
CA GLN A 260 -8.82 8.16 64.61
C GLN A 260 -8.90 9.26 65.71
N PRO A 261 -9.96 9.43 66.58
CA PRO A 261 -11.13 8.57 66.93
C PRO A 261 -12.48 9.37 67.05
N THR A 262 -13.63 8.97 67.67
CA THR A 262 -14.13 7.76 68.43
C THR A 262 -15.69 7.71 68.43
N ALA A 263 -16.28 6.51 68.36
CA ALA A 263 -17.42 5.96 69.18
C ALA A 263 -18.82 6.68 69.28
N PRO A 264 -19.89 6.03 69.83
CA PRO A 264 -20.12 4.61 70.20
C PRO A 264 -21.44 3.92 69.70
N VAL A 265 -21.37 2.58 69.57
CA VAL A 265 -22.31 1.48 69.97
C VAL A 265 -23.84 1.71 70.13
N GLU A 266 -24.64 0.86 69.45
CA GLU A 266 -25.77 0.09 70.04
C GLU A 266 -26.06 -1.22 69.21
N PRO A 267 -26.51 -2.37 69.78
CA PRO A 267 -26.50 -3.67 69.08
C PRO A 267 -27.85 -4.45 68.97
N ALA A 268 -27.81 -5.57 68.20
CA ALA A 268 -28.72 -6.74 68.19
C ALA A 268 -30.11 -6.58 67.51
N PRO A 269 -30.80 -7.68 67.09
CA PRO A 269 -30.51 -9.11 67.33
C PRO A 269 -30.42 -10.01 66.06
N GLU A 270 -30.26 -11.31 66.30
CA GLU A 270 -29.91 -12.40 65.38
C GLU A 270 -31.12 -13.11 64.70
N GLU A 271 -30.82 -13.75 63.56
CA GLU A 271 -31.39 -15.03 63.07
C GLU A 271 -32.89 -15.14 62.62
N PRO A 272 -33.28 -16.19 61.85
CA PRO A 272 -32.54 -17.41 61.51
C PRO A 272 -32.32 -17.72 60.01
N VAL A 273 -31.39 -18.66 59.80
CA VAL A 273 -31.13 -19.38 58.55
C VAL A 273 -32.25 -20.39 58.27
N VAL A 274 -32.68 -20.51 57.01
CA VAL A 274 -33.37 -21.71 56.51
C VAL A 274 -32.62 -22.25 55.29
N VAL A 275 -31.93 -23.38 55.49
CA VAL A 275 -31.48 -24.27 54.43
C VAL A 275 -32.57 -25.32 54.22
N SER A 276 -32.87 -25.68 52.98
CA SER A 276 -33.55 -26.92 52.62
C SER A 276 -33.06 -27.38 51.27
N ASP A 277 -32.56 -28.61 51.22
CA ASP A 277 -31.88 -29.22 50.07
C ASP A 277 -32.82 -29.59 48.91
N PRO A 278 -32.27 -29.84 47.70
CA PRO A 278 -32.98 -30.44 46.59
C PRO A 278 -32.99 -31.98 46.70
N ASP A 279 -34.14 -32.61 46.43
CA ASP A 279 -34.26 -33.91 45.77
C ASP A 279 -35.74 -34.28 45.55
N LEU A 280 -36.16 -34.35 44.27
CA LEU A 280 -37.27 -35.18 43.72
C LEU A 280 -37.35 -35.01 42.19
#